data_AF-A0AAV2R1B0-F1
#
_entry.id   AF-A0AAV2R1B0-F1
#
_cell.length_a   1.000
_cell.length_b   1.000
_cell.length_c   1.000
_cell.angle_alpha   90.00
_cell.angle_beta   90.00
_cell.angle_gamma   90.00
#
_symmetry.space_group_name_H-M   'P 1'
#
loop_
_entity.id
_entity.type
_entity.pdbx_description
1 polymer ?
#
loop_
_entity_poly.entity_id
_entity_poly.type
_entity_poly.pdbx_seq_one_letter_code
_entity_poly.pdbx_strand_id
1 'polypeptide(L)'
;MAIMKSPMIQITTGGRLCVILWYWKDDAGSSQLLLKQLRQGSSNGDTLIFIEGGSGGQWVKLQADLAMEGNSSIGIYAKVYGGWHGTTAIDDIKTKDGLCNGDGQHNGSLTCDFEDSSACGFHNENIGSSFIPWTWASGMDPPYDHSTGTREGHKFIIRMEFSTPNKVGKLSSPWIIAMDNYFCFTFWYYLKGSDTANLKVYSWQDSENSILLWERYDDHGKEWHGASVYGTIDKELFTYKV
;
A
#
# COMPACT_ATOMS: atom_id res chain seq x y z
N MET A 1 16.98 14.89 -7.65
CA MET A 1 15.52 15.03 -7.42
C MET A 1 14.89 15.44 -8.73
N ALA A 2 13.89 14.70 -9.19
CA ALA A 2 13.10 15.02 -10.37
C ALA A 2 11.68 15.38 -9.95
N ILE A 3 11.05 16.31 -10.67
CA ILE A 3 9.72 16.84 -10.33
C ILE A 3 8.90 16.90 -11.62
N MET A 4 7.72 16.31 -11.60
CA MET A 4 6.67 16.50 -12.59
C MET A 4 5.54 17.31 -11.95
N LYS A 5 5.07 18.36 -12.61
CA LYS A 5 4.02 19.22 -12.09
C LYS A 5 2.83 19.23 -13.05
N SER A 6 1.63 19.03 -12.53
CA SER A 6 0.40 19.15 -13.30
C SER A 6 0.09 20.61 -13.64
N PRO A 7 -0.77 20.88 -14.63
CA PRO A 7 -1.47 22.15 -14.73
C PRO A 7 -2.22 22.50 -13.42
N MET A 8 -2.62 23.76 -13.29
CA MET A 8 -3.49 24.19 -12.20
C MET A 8 -4.85 23.50 -12.32
N ILE A 9 -5.32 22.94 -11.22
CA ILE A 9 -6.59 22.22 -11.12
C ILE A 9 -7.52 23.07 -10.23
N GLN A 10 -8.71 23.36 -10.74
CA GLN A 10 -9.78 23.95 -9.93
C GLN A 10 -10.46 22.81 -9.19
N ILE A 11 -10.34 22.78 -7.87
CA ILE A 11 -11.00 21.77 -7.04
C ILE A 11 -12.36 22.34 -6.63
N THR A 12 -13.43 21.72 -7.09
CA THR A 12 -14.79 22.23 -6.84
C THR A 12 -15.58 21.29 -5.94
N THR A 13 -15.46 19.98 -6.18
CA THR A 13 -16.32 18.98 -5.53
C THR A 13 -15.77 18.59 -4.16
N GLY A 14 -16.21 19.30 -3.11
CA GLY A 14 -15.93 18.94 -1.71
C GLY A 14 -14.46 18.95 -1.31
N GLY A 15 -13.60 19.66 -2.06
CA GLY A 15 -12.16 19.72 -1.79
C GLY A 15 -11.43 18.39 -2.05
N ARG A 16 -11.96 17.51 -2.91
CA ARG A 16 -11.37 16.20 -3.21
C ARG A 16 -10.93 16.09 -4.65
N LEU A 17 -9.79 15.46 -4.87
CA LEU A 17 -9.29 15.11 -6.19
C LEU A 17 -8.87 13.65 -6.24
N CYS A 18 -9.47 12.90 -7.15
CA CYS A 18 -9.03 11.56 -7.49
C CYS A 18 -7.73 11.64 -8.30
N VAL A 19 -6.72 10.89 -7.87
CA VAL A 19 -5.48 10.68 -8.62
C VAL A 19 -5.26 9.19 -8.80
N ILE A 20 -5.04 8.80 -10.05
CA ILE A 20 -4.67 7.45 -10.45
C ILE A 20 -3.37 7.55 -11.24
N LEU A 21 -2.39 6.70 -10.92
CA LEU A 21 -1.18 6.55 -11.72
C LEU A 21 -0.61 5.15 -11.53
N TRP A 22 0.20 4.72 -12.48
CA TRP A 22 1.07 3.56 -12.30
C TRP A 22 2.47 4.02 -11.97
N TYR A 23 3.14 3.31 -11.06
CA TYR A 23 4.53 3.56 -10.75
C TYR A 23 5.30 2.25 -10.63
N TRP A 24 6.61 2.35 -10.87
CA TRP A 24 7.57 1.29 -10.60
C TRP A 24 8.76 1.90 -9.87
N LYS A 25 9.24 1.24 -8.82
CA LYS A 25 10.41 1.68 -8.05
C LYS A 25 11.36 0.52 -7.88
N ASP A 26 12.65 0.83 -8.01
CA ASP A 26 13.67 -0.16 -7.75
C ASP A 26 13.70 -0.64 -6.30
N ASP A 27 14.10 -1.89 -6.18
CA ASP A 27 14.14 -2.65 -4.94
C ASP A 27 15.36 -2.35 -4.06
N ALA A 28 16.20 -1.41 -4.49
CA ALA A 28 17.31 -0.91 -3.69
C ALA A 28 16.85 -0.04 -2.51
N GLY A 29 15.59 0.40 -2.49
CA GLY A 29 15.04 1.26 -1.44
C GLY A 29 15.71 2.64 -1.35
N SER A 30 16.49 3.02 -2.37
CA SER A 30 17.25 4.26 -2.42
C SER A 30 16.42 5.44 -2.95
N SER A 31 15.23 5.17 -3.48
CA SER A 31 14.31 6.14 -4.08
C SER A 31 13.03 6.33 -3.25
N GLN A 32 12.51 7.55 -3.24
CA GLN A 32 11.22 7.94 -2.68
C GLN A 32 10.35 8.57 -3.77
N LEU A 33 9.06 8.23 -3.75
CA LEU A 33 8.05 8.85 -4.60
C LEU A 33 7.07 9.63 -3.70
N LEU A 34 6.91 10.93 -3.95
CA LEU A 34 6.00 11.79 -3.20
C LEU A 34 4.98 12.44 -4.14
N LEU A 35 3.72 12.47 -3.73
CA LEU A 35 2.72 13.36 -4.33
C LEU A 35 2.49 14.53 -3.37
N LYS A 36 2.58 15.74 -3.90
CA LYS A 36 2.43 16.98 -3.14
C LYS A 36 1.38 17.89 -3.74
N GLN A 37 0.67 18.62 -2.88
CA GLN A 37 -0.14 19.77 -3.30
C GLN A 37 0.74 21.01 -3.42
N LEU A 38 0.69 21.65 -4.58
CA LEU A 38 1.40 22.89 -4.89
C LEU A 38 0.39 24.02 -5.08
N ARG A 39 0.15 24.78 -4.00
CA ARG A 39 -0.75 25.93 -3.98
C ARG A 39 -0.17 27.08 -4.82
N GLN A 40 -1.05 27.86 -5.46
CA GLN A 40 -0.62 29.03 -6.23
C GLN A 40 0.19 30.00 -5.35
N GLY A 41 1.40 30.36 -5.79
CA GLY A 41 2.29 31.27 -5.05
C GLY A 41 3.14 30.61 -3.96
N SER A 42 2.98 29.31 -3.69
CA SER A 42 3.88 28.55 -2.81
C SER A 42 4.93 27.77 -3.62
N SER A 43 6.18 27.81 -3.16
CA SER A 43 7.28 27.00 -3.70
C SER A 43 7.47 25.66 -2.97
N ASN A 44 6.92 25.53 -1.76
CA ASN A 44 7.02 24.32 -0.94
C ASN A 44 5.62 23.72 -0.80
N GLY A 45 5.45 22.50 -1.30
CA GLY A 45 4.16 21.80 -1.30
C GLY A 45 3.94 20.92 -0.08
N ASP A 46 2.68 20.80 0.31
CA ASP A 46 2.22 19.87 1.34
C ASP A 46 2.34 18.44 0.79
N THR A 47 3.03 17.54 1.50
CA THR A 47 3.11 16.13 1.10
C THR A 47 1.79 15.44 1.42
N LEU A 48 1.15 14.88 0.39
CA LEU A 48 -0.12 14.18 0.52
C LEU A 48 0.07 12.66 0.52
N ILE A 49 0.95 12.15 -0.33
CA ILE A 49 1.30 10.73 -0.39
C ILE A 49 2.81 10.60 -0.40
N PHE A 50 3.28 9.59 0.30
CA PHE A 50 4.68 9.24 0.41
C PHE A 50 4.83 7.74 0.28
N ILE A 51 5.62 7.33 -0.71
CA ILE A 51 5.88 5.92 -1.02
C ILE A 51 7.37 5.66 -0.82
N GLU A 52 7.65 4.90 0.22
CA GLU A 52 8.95 4.30 0.50
C GLU A 52 9.03 2.87 0.00
N GLY A 53 10.26 2.33 -0.04
CA GLY A 53 10.52 0.98 -0.51
C GLY A 53 10.43 0.80 -2.04
N GLY A 54 10.88 -0.35 -2.51
CA GLY A 54 10.75 -0.77 -3.90
C GLY A 54 9.40 -1.41 -4.19
N SER A 55 9.03 -1.48 -5.46
CA SER A 55 7.76 -2.06 -5.91
C SER A 55 7.80 -3.58 -6.08
N GLY A 56 8.83 -4.26 -5.56
CA GLY A 56 8.99 -5.71 -5.62
C GLY A 56 9.16 -6.21 -7.06
N GLY A 57 9.75 -5.38 -7.93
CA GLY A 57 9.92 -5.67 -9.35
C GLY A 57 8.66 -5.53 -10.21
N GLN A 58 7.54 -5.03 -9.68
CA GLN A 58 6.26 -4.93 -10.39
C GLN A 58 5.78 -3.49 -10.55
N TRP A 59 4.93 -3.24 -11.55
CA TRP A 59 4.19 -1.99 -11.66
C TRP A 59 3.06 -1.99 -10.63
N VAL A 60 2.95 -0.90 -9.87
CA VAL A 60 1.94 -0.73 -8.83
C VAL A 60 1.01 0.41 -9.22
N LYS A 61 -0.29 0.16 -9.13
CA LYS A 61 -1.32 1.18 -9.33
C LYS A 61 -1.50 1.96 -8.04
N LEU A 62 -1.17 3.25 -8.07
CA LEU A 62 -1.57 4.21 -7.05
C LEU A 62 -2.96 4.75 -7.44
N GLN A 63 -3.90 4.66 -6.51
CA GLN A 63 -5.22 5.27 -6.64
C GLN A 63 -5.59 5.88 -5.30
N ALA A 64 -5.80 7.20 -5.27
CA ALA A 64 -6.02 7.92 -4.03
C ALA A 64 -6.92 9.14 -4.21
N ASP A 65 -7.72 9.43 -3.17
CA ASP A 65 -8.52 10.64 -3.08
C ASP A 65 -7.81 11.67 -2.21
N LEU A 66 -7.24 12.67 -2.87
CA LEU A 66 -6.46 13.72 -2.25
C LEU A 66 -7.40 14.81 -1.71
N ALA A 67 -7.28 15.14 -0.42
CA ALA A 67 -7.82 16.40 0.09
C ALA A 67 -6.97 17.54 -0.47
N MET A 68 -7.61 18.47 -1.17
CA MET A 68 -6.93 19.60 -1.80
C MET A 68 -7.67 20.89 -1.52
N GLU A 69 -6.89 21.95 -1.33
CA GLU A 69 -7.38 23.27 -0.98
C GLU A 69 -7.06 24.31 -2.05
N GLY A 70 -8.07 25.10 -2.39
CA GLY A 70 -7.95 26.22 -3.32
C GLY A 70 -7.38 25.83 -4.68
N ASN A 71 -6.87 26.83 -5.39
CA ASN A 71 -6.26 26.63 -6.70
C ASN A 71 -4.87 26.04 -6.53
N SER A 72 -4.74 24.78 -6.90
CA SER A 72 -3.54 23.99 -6.66
C SER A 72 -3.16 23.16 -7.89
N SER A 73 -1.91 22.72 -7.92
CA SER A 73 -1.39 21.73 -8.86
C SER A 73 -0.86 20.53 -8.07
N ILE A 74 -0.77 19.37 -8.70
CA ILE A 74 -0.12 18.20 -8.13
C ILE A 74 1.33 18.19 -8.59
N GLY A 75 2.26 18.06 -7.65
CA GLY A 75 3.65 17.76 -7.92
C GLY A 75 3.96 16.31 -7.58
N ILE A 76 4.52 15.58 -8.53
CA ILE A 76 5.07 14.23 -8.32
C ILE A 76 6.58 14.34 -8.25
N TYR A 77 7.15 13.92 -7.12
CA TYR A 77 8.56 14.06 -6.81
C TYR A 77 9.21 12.68 -6.72
N ALA A 78 10.28 12.48 -7.49
CA ALA A 78 11.19 11.34 -7.30
C ALA A 78 12.49 11.84 -6.67
N LYS A 79 12.81 11.32 -5.49
CA LYS A 79 14.01 11.69 -4.72
C LYS A 79 14.86 10.46 -4.45
N VAL A 80 16.17 10.61 -4.51
CA VAL A 80 17.15 9.55 -4.21
C VAL A 80 17.99 9.99 -3.01
N TYR A 81 18.35 9.07 -2.12
CA TYR A 81 19.19 9.34 -0.94
C TYR A 81 20.55 8.65 -1.02
N GLY A 82 21.55 9.28 -0.38
CA GLY A 82 22.77 8.59 0.05
C GLY A 82 23.80 8.22 -1.02
N GLY A 83 23.81 8.89 -2.20
CA GLY A 83 24.81 8.61 -3.24
C GLY A 83 24.60 7.31 -4.02
N TRP A 84 23.48 6.62 -3.80
CA TRP A 84 23.08 5.41 -4.51
C TRP A 84 22.34 5.74 -5.81
N HIS A 85 22.27 4.77 -6.71
CA HIS A 85 21.41 4.82 -7.88
C HIS A 85 20.00 4.39 -7.45
N GLY A 86 19.00 5.14 -7.90
CA GLY A 86 17.59 4.92 -7.63
C GLY A 86 16.79 5.14 -8.91
N THR A 87 15.96 4.18 -9.31
CA THR A 87 15.09 4.28 -10.49
C THR A 87 13.64 4.32 -10.08
N THR A 88 12.93 5.33 -10.55
CA THR A 88 11.48 5.46 -10.40
C THR A 88 10.90 5.77 -11.76
N ALA A 89 9.92 4.97 -12.18
CA ALA A 89 9.14 5.20 -13.38
C ALA A 89 7.68 5.46 -13.00
N ILE A 90 7.00 6.27 -13.79
CA ILE A 90 5.59 6.65 -13.62
C ILE A 90 4.93 6.55 -14.99
N ASP A 91 3.70 6.05 -15.04
CA ASP A 91 2.91 5.93 -16.26
C ASP A 91 1.41 6.16 -15.99
N ASP A 92 0.63 6.35 -17.05
CA ASP A 92 -0.84 6.33 -17.05
C ASP A 92 -1.51 7.20 -15.96
N ILE A 93 -1.10 8.47 -15.89
CA ILE A 93 -1.61 9.44 -14.92
C ILE A 93 -3.00 9.94 -15.32
N LYS A 94 -3.97 9.83 -14.41
CA LYS A 94 -5.33 10.35 -14.55
C LYS A 94 -5.74 11.12 -13.30
N THR A 95 -6.43 12.23 -13.48
CA THR A 95 -7.04 12.99 -12.40
C THR A 95 -8.51 13.27 -12.68
N LYS A 96 -9.33 13.29 -11.63
CA LYS A 96 -10.77 13.55 -11.71
C LYS A 96 -11.22 14.34 -10.49
N ASP A 97 -11.94 15.44 -10.68
CA ASP A 97 -12.52 16.21 -9.57
C ASP A 97 -13.51 15.34 -8.78
N GLY A 98 -13.42 15.38 -7.45
CA GLY A 98 -14.13 14.49 -6.54
C GLY A 98 -13.36 13.21 -6.20
N LEU A 99 -14.09 12.15 -5.86
CA LEU A 99 -13.56 10.84 -5.43
C LEU A 99 -13.31 9.92 -6.65
N CYS A 100 -12.42 8.92 -6.56
CA CYS A 100 -12.18 7.93 -7.62
C CYS A 100 -13.34 6.92 -7.82
N ASN A 101 -14.57 7.29 -7.44
CA ASN A 101 -15.78 6.49 -7.61
C ASN A 101 -15.91 6.01 -9.07
N GLY A 102 -16.01 4.69 -9.26
CA GLY A 102 -16.24 4.04 -10.56
C GLY A 102 -14.98 3.54 -11.31
N ASP A 103 -13.76 3.91 -10.89
CA ASP A 103 -12.51 3.50 -11.58
C ASP A 103 -11.83 2.27 -10.93
N GLY A 104 -12.64 1.37 -10.37
CA GLY A 104 -12.17 0.21 -9.58
C GLY A 104 -11.85 0.57 -8.13
N GLN A 105 -12.61 1.50 -7.54
CA GLN A 105 -12.47 1.91 -6.14
C GLN A 105 -13.11 0.89 -5.19
N HIS A 106 -12.41 0.64 -4.09
CA HIS A 106 -12.93 0.00 -2.90
C HIS A 106 -13.59 1.07 -2.04
N ASN A 107 -14.84 1.42 -2.36
CA ASN A 107 -15.65 2.43 -1.67
C ASN A 107 -15.87 2.07 -0.19
N GLY A 108 -14.90 2.38 0.67
CA GLY A 108 -14.93 2.01 2.09
C GLY A 108 -14.72 0.52 2.37
N SER A 109 -14.58 -0.31 1.34
CA SER A 109 -14.48 -1.77 1.48
C SER A 109 -13.62 -2.39 0.37
N LEU A 110 -12.50 -3.00 0.76
CA LEU A 110 -11.65 -3.83 -0.08
C LEU A 110 -11.95 -5.30 0.24
N THR A 111 -12.39 -6.05 -0.76
CA THR A 111 -12.52 -7.51 -0.70
C THR A 111 -11.59 -8.10 -1.74
N CYS A 112 -10.76 -9.04 -1.31
CA CYS A 112 -9.80 -9.71 -2.19
C CYS A 112 -9.66 -11.18 -1.80
N ASP A 113 -9.90 -12.06 -2.76
CA ASP A 113 -9.65 -13.50 -2.67
C ASP A 113 -8.36 -13.93 -3.39
N PHE A 114 -7.66 -12.98 -4.01
CA PHE A 114 -6.42 -13.14 -4.76
C PHE A 114 -6.51 -13.95 -6.06
N GLU A 115 -7.72 -14.26 -6.58
CA GLU A 115 -7.87 -15.05 -7.80
C GLU A 115 -7.61 -14.25 -9.10
N ASP A 116 -7.70 -12.93 -9.02
CA ASP A 116 -7.29 -12.06 -10.12
C ASP A 116 -5.78 -11.77 -10.08
N SER A 117 -5.15 -11.74 -11.26
CA SER A 117 -3.71 -11.51 -11.42
C SER A 117 -3.21 -10.14 -10.93
N SER A 118 -4.10 -9.16 -10.74
CA SER A 118 -3.76 -7.88 -10.12
C SER A 118 -3.61 -7.97 -8.60
N ALA A 119 -3.99 -9.11 -7.99
CA ALA A 119 -4.05 -9.31 -6.55
C ALA A 119 -4.79 -8.18 -5.82
N CYS A 120 -5.79 -7.57 -6.45
CA CYS A 120 -6.53 -6.40 -5.96
C CYS A 120 -5.62 -5.22 -5.57
N GLY A 121 -4.42 -5.13 -6.15
CA GLY A 121 -3.43 -4.10 -5.84
C GLY A 121 -2.52 -4.42 -4.63
N PHE A 122 -2.67 -5.59 -4.00
CA PHE A 122 -1.69 -6.05 -3.01
C PHE A 122 -0.34 -6.27 -3.70
N HIS A 123 0.72 -5.75 -3.11
CA HIS A 123 2.05 -5.81 -3.70
C HIS A 123 3.13 -5.96 -2.63
N ASN A 124 4.24 -6.54 -3.04
CA ASN A 124 5.43 -6.62 -2.22
C ASN A 124 6.05 -5.22 -2.05
N GLU A 125 6.37 -4.88 -0.81
CA GLU A 125 7.10 -3.65 -0.51
C GLU A 125 8.52 -3.99 -0.08
N ASN A 126 9.49 -3.64 -0.92
CA ASN A 126 10.88 -3.94 -0.63
C ASN A 126 11.45 -2.94 0.40
N ILE A 127 11.73 -3.44 1.60
CA ILE A 127 12.27 -2.69 2.75
C ILE A 127 13.80 -2.82 2.89
N GLY A 128 14.51 -3.08 1.79
CA GLY A 128 15.96 -3.15 1.73
C GLY A 128 16.53 -4.54 2.03
N SER A 129 17.73 -4.59 2.61
CA SER A 129 18.54 -5.82 2.68
C SER A 129 17.91 -6.96 3.50
N SER A 130 16.97 -6.67 4.40
CA SER A 130 16.24 -7.67 5.19
C SER A 130 14.95 -8.16 4.52
N PHE A 131 14.61 -7.64 3.35
CA PHE A 131 13.39 -8.01 2.65
C PHE A 131 13.46 -9.40 2.01
N ILE A 132 12.34 -10.12 2.07
CA ILE A 132 12.06 -11.29 1.25
C ILE A 132 10.61 -11.20 0.71
N PRO A 133 10.36 -11.55 -0.55
CA PRO A 133 9.04 -11.36 -1.14
C PRO A 133 8.04 -12.43 -0.70
N TRP A 134 6.80 -11.99 -0.50
CA TRP A 134 5.64 -12.87 -0.56
C TRP A 134 5.45 -13.36 -2.00
N THR A 135 5.14 -14.64 -2.15
CA THR A 135 4.91 -15.27 -3.45
C THR A 135 3.42 -15.49 -3.66
N TRP A 136 2.85 -14.89 -4.70
CA TRP A 136 1.50 -15.21 -5.16
C TRP A 136 1.50 -16.58 -5.85
N ALA A 137 0.81 -17.57 -5.29
CA ALA A 137 0.91 -18.95 -5.74
C ALA A 137 -0.34 -19.81 -5.48
N SER A 138 -0.52 -20.81 -6.36
CA SER A 138 -1.49 -21.89 -6.24
C SER A 138 -0.79 -23.23 -5.93
N GLY A 139 -1.51 -24.19 -5.33
CA GLY A 139 -1.07 -25.57 -5.06
C GLY A 139 0.08 -25.80 -4.07
N MET A 140 0.77 -24.74 -3.65
CA MET A 140 1.86 -24.74 -2.65
C MET A 140 1.30 -24.76 -1.22
N ASP A 141 1.99 -25.39 -0.26
CA ASP A 141 1.57 -25.47 1.15
C ASP A 141 1.20 -24.08 1.74
N PRO A 142 -0.05 -23.87 2.22
CA PRO A 142 -1.17 -24.82 2.26
C PRO A 142 -1.74 -25.16 0.87
N PRO A 143 -1.86 -26.47 0.52
CA PRO A 143 -2.11 -26.89 -0.87
C PRO A 143 -3.46 -26.45 -1.43
N TYR A 144 -4.42 -26.07 -0.58
CA TYR A 144 -5.73 -25.57 -0.95
C TYR A 144 -5.87 -24.13 -0.47
N ASP A 145 -6.33 -23.26 -1.36
CA ASP A 145 -6.72 -21.90 -1.01
C ASP A 145 -7.98 -21.90 -0.12
N HIS A 146 -8.05 -20.94 0.80
CA HIS A 146 -9.18 -20.81 1.72
C HIS A 146 -10.48 -20.40 1.00
N SER A 147 -10.41 -19.43 0.09
CA SER A 147 -11.57 -18.80 -0.55
C SER A 147 -12.27 -19.78 -1.49
N THR A 148 -11.48 -20.49 -2.30
CA THR A 148 -12.00 -21.44 -3.29
C THR A 148 -12.11 -22.87 -2.77
N GLY A 149 -11.31 -23.24 -1.74
CA GLY A 149 -11.18 -24.63 -1.30
C GLY A 149 -10.47 -25.55 -2.31
N THR A 150 -9.84 -24.99 -3.33
CA THR A 150 -9.22 -25.74 -4.45
C THR A 150 -7.70 -25.58 -4.48
N ARG A 151 -7.00 -26.45 -5.23
CA ARG A 151 -5.54 -26.34 -5.38
C ARG A 151 -5.17 -25.23 -6.35
N GLU A 152 -6.08 -24.92 -7.26
CA GLU A 152 -5.94 -23.92 -8.31
C GLU A 152 -6.07 -22.50 -7.75
N GLY A 153 -6.72 -22.33 -6.60
CA GLY A 153 -6.85 -21.05 -5.93
C GLY A 153 -5.52 -20.47 -5.42
N HIS A 154 -5.48 -19.14 -5.41
CA HIS A 154 -4.28 -18.34 -5.20
C HIS A 154 -4.25 -17.71 -3.82
N LYS A 155 -3.03 -17.64 -3.27
CA LYS A 155 -2.74 -16.94 -2.01
C LYS A 155 -1.33 -16.40 -2.02
N PHE A 156 -1.05 -15.46 -1.12
CA PHE A 156 0.32 -15.07 -0.83
C PHE A 156 0.94 -16.02 0.18
N ILE A 157 2.14 -16.52 -0.15
CA ILE A 157 2.91 -17.45 0.68
C ILE A 157 4.30 -16.86 0.91
N ILE A 158 4.77 -16.92 2.14
CA ILE A 158 6.14 -16.61 2.50
C ILE A 158 6.75 -17.79 3.23
N ARG A 159 7.96 -18.20 2.82
CA ARG A 159 8.70 -19.27 3.47
C ARG A 159 9.94 -18.71 4.12
N MET A 160 9.97 -18.81 5.44
CA MET A 160 11.12 -18.46 6.25
C MET A 160 11.99 -19.71 6.41
N GLU A 161 13.23 -19.65 5.93
CA GLU A 161 14.19 -20.72 6.17
C GLU A 161 15.13 -20.35 7.32
N PHE A 162 15.63 -21.36 8.05
CA PHE A 162 16.64 -21.16 9.11
C PHE A 162 17.91 -20.47 8.60
N SER A 163 18.23 -20.63 7.31
CA SER A 163 19.34 -19.98 6.60
C SER A 163 19.14 -18.46 6.44
N THR A 164 17.92 -17.95 6.66
CA THR A 164 17.53 -16.56 6.47
C THR A 164 16.99 -15.93 7.76
N PRO A 165 17.79 -15.89 8.85
CA PRO A 165 17.33 -15.27 10.09
C PRO A 165 17.11 -13.77 9.90
N ASN A 166 16.16 -13.20 10.64
CA ASN A 166 15.83 -11.77 10.66
C ASN A 166 15.40 -11.17 9.31
N LYS A 167 14.87 -12.00 8.40
CA LYS A 167 14.20 -11.51 7.20
C LYS A 167 12.74 -11.17 7.48
N VAL A 168 12.19 -10.23 6.71
CA VAL A 168 10.81 -9.77 6.84
C VAL A 168 10.22 -9.61 5.44
N GLY A 169 9.06 -10.22 5.21
CA GLY A 169 8.27 -9.91 4.03
C GLY A 169 7.18 -8.90 4.36
N LYS A 170 7.14 -7.81 3.61
CA LYS A 170 6.09 -6.79 3.71
C LYS A 170 5.20 -6.86 2.47
N LEU A 171 3.91 -7.15 2.71
CA LEU A 171 2.86 -7.11 1.70
C LEU A 171 1.95 -5.93 2.03
N SER A 172 1.80 -5.00 1.09
CA SER A 172 1.04 -3.77 1.27
C SER A 172 -0.22 -3.82 0.43
N SER A 173 -1.35 -3.44 1.03
CA SER A 173 -2.61 -3.26 0.30
C SER A 173 -2.52 -2.02 -0.60
N PRO A 174 -3.44 -1.84 -1.57
CA PRO A 174 -3.68 -0.51 -2.11
C PRO A 174 -4.10 0.45 -0.99
N TRP A 175 -4.02 1.76 -1.26
CA TRP A 175 -4.58 2.77 -0.36
C TRP A 175 -6.10 2.62 -0.29
N ILE A 176 -6.63 2.43 0.92
CA ILE A 176 -8.06 2.30 1.17
C ILE A 176 -8.56 3.58 1.84
N ILE A 177 -9.69 4.08 1.38
CA ILE A 177 -10.35 5.23 2.00
C ILE A 177 -11.37 4.68 2.99
N ALA A 178 -11.21 4.98 4.26
CA ALA A 178 -12.29 4.75 5.20
C ALA A 178 -13.34 5.84 5.05
N MET A 179 -14.57 5.41 4.78
CA MET A 179 -15.73 6.30 4.77
C MET A 179 -16.02 6.81 6.19
N ASP A 180 -15.76 5.97 7.19
CA ASP A 180 -15.88 6.29 8.61
C ASP A 180 -14.51 6.50 9.27
N ASN A 181 -14.50 6.91 10.55
CA ASN A 181 -13.27 7.07 11.33
C ASN A 181 -12.74 5.72 11.85
N TYR A 182 -13.41 4.63 11.48
CA TYR A 182 -13.08 3.27 11.88
C TYR A 182 -13.18 2.36 10.66
N PHE A 183 -12.41 1.28 10.67
CA PHE A 183 -12.48 0.21 9.69
C PHE A 183 -12.38 -1.14 10.38
N CYS A 184 -12.95 -2.15 9.74
CA CYS A 184 -12.76 -3.55 10.11
C CYS A 184 -11.97 -4.23 8.98
N PHE A 185 -10.84 -4.84 9.34
CA PHE A 185 -10.05 -5.65 8.42
C PHE A 185 -10.18 -7.12 8.85
N THR A 186 -10.75 -7.92 7.96
CA THR A 186 -10.96 -9.35 8.17
C THR A 186 -10.13 -10.14 7.18
N PHE A 187 -9.41 -11.14 7.64
CA PHE A 187 -8.52 -11.93 6.79
C PHE A 187 -8.38 -13.35 7.32
N TRP A 188 -7.94 -14.24 6.43
CA TRP A 188 -7.58 -15.61 6.74
C TRP A 188 -6.07 -15.77 6.66
N TYR A 189 -5.50 -16.53 7.59
CA TYR A 189 -4.08 -16.80 7.64
C TYR A 189 -3.81 -18.28 7.91
N TYR A 190 -2.65 -18.74 7.48
CA TYR A 190 -2.15 -20.09 7.72
C TYR A 190 -0.72 -19.98 8.24
N LEU A 191 -0.53 -20.26 9.53
CA LEU A 191 0.79 -20.23 10.17
C LEU A 191 1.20 -21.65 10.53
N LYS A 192 2.17 -22.15 9.79
CA LYS A 192 2.78 -23.47 9.98
C LYS A 192 4.28 -23.33 10.03
N GLY A 193 4.91 -23.81 11.10
CA GLY A 193 6.36 -23.66 11.29
C GLY A 193 6.76 -23.85 12.75
N SER A 194 7.92 -23.34 13.16
CA SER A 194 8.31 -23.24 14.56
C SER A 194 7.69 -22.00 15.23
N ASP A 195 7.84 -21.91 16.55
CA ASP A 195 7.49 -20.79 17.47
C ASP A 195 8.03 -19.40 17.06
N THR A 196 8.69 -19.30 15.90
CA THR A 196 9.28 -18.09 15.34
C THR A 196 8.47 -17.52 14.17
N ALA A 197 7.42 -18.20 13.71
CA ALA A 197 6.52 -17.65 12.70
C ALA A 197 5.71 -16.51 13.31
N ASN A 198 5.83 -15.30 12.76
CA ASN A 198 5.13 -14.12 13.25
C ASN A 198 4.44 -13.39 12.10
N LEU A 199 3.14 -13.18 12.23
CA LEU A 199 2.34 -12.35 11.32
C LEU A 199 1.85 -11.13 12.07
N LYS A 200 2.08 -9.95 11.50
CA LYS A 200 1.63 -8.67 12.03
C LYS A 200 0.82 -7.92 11.00
N VAL A 201 -0.22 -7.25 11.47
CA VAL A 201 -1.03 -6.34 10.67
C VAL A 201 -0.87 -4.94 11.25
N TYR A 202 -0.41 -4.03 10.40
CA TYR A 202 -0.26 -2.63 10.72
C TYR A 202 -1.22 -1.80 9.87
N SER A 203 -1.66 -0.67 10.40
CA SER A 203 -2.26 0.41 9.62
C SER A 203 -1.30 1.57 9.50
N TRP A 204 -1.11 2.08 8.30
CA TRP A 204 -0.34 3.29 8.03
C TRP A 204 -1.29 4.46 7.83
N GLN A 205 -1.12 5.50 8.65
CA GLN A 205 -1.88 6.74 8.51
C GLN A 205 -1.10 7.78 7.68
N ASP A 206 0.24 7.76 7.78
CA ASP A 206 1.17 8.54 6.97
C ASP A 206 2.54 7.85 6.87
N SER A 207 3.56 8.58 6.40
CA SER A 207 4.93 8.08 6.17
C SER A 207 5.70 7.64 7.42
N GLU A 208 5.31 8.11 8.61
CA GLU A 208 6.05 7.89 9.84
C GLU A 208 5.20 7.19 10.92
N ASN A 209 3.88 7.21 10.77
CA ASN A 209 2.93 6.69 11.74
C ASN A 209 2.29 5.38 11.27
N SER A 210 2.88 4.27 11.70
CA SER A 210 2.26 2.95 11.62
C SER A 210 1.78 2.49 12.99
N ILE A 211 0.56 1.95 13.06
CA ILE A 211 -0.03 1.40 14.28
C ILE A 211 -0.13 -0.11 14.11
N LEU A 212 0.43 -0.86 15.07
CA LEU A 212 0.22 -2.30 15.14
C LEU A 212 -1.21 -2.58 15.58
N LEU A 213 -2.00 -3.21 14.72
CA LEU A 213 -3.39 -3.54 15.01
C LEU A 213 -3.55 -4.96 15.55
N TRP A 214 -2.70 -5.87 15.07
CA TRP A 214 -2.80 -7.28 15.42
C TRP A 214 -1.51 -8.02 15.16
N GLU A 215 -1.22 -8.99 15.99
CA GLU A 215 -0.13 -9.92 15.78
C GLU A 215 -0.49 -11.32 16.26
N ARG A 216 0.10 -12.32 15.61
CA ARG A 216 0.10 -13.71 16.05
C ARG A 216 1.48 -14.30 15.89
N TYR A 217 1.75 -15.29 16.74
CA TYR A 217 2.97 -16.07 16.83
C TYR A 217 2.61 -17.55 16.75
N ASP A 218 3.63 -18.38 16.61
CA ASP A 218 3.61 -19.84 16.77
C ASP A 218 2.97 -20.65 15.65
N ASP A 219 3.14 -21.98 15.75
CA ASP A 219 2.52 -22.98 14.88
C ASP A 219 1.04 -23.14 15.24
N HIS A 220 0.15 -22.85 14.29
CA HIS A 220 -1.30 -23.03 14.47
C HIS A 220 -1.78 -24.29 13.75
N GLY A 221 -0.85 -25.16 13.37
CA GLY A 221 -1.13 -26.43 12.71
C GLY A 221 -1.39 -26.26 11.22
N LYS A 222 -2.05 -27.27 10.64
CA LYS A 222 -2.31 -27.35 9.19
C LYS A 222 -3.73 -26.92 8.84
N GLU A 223 -4.17 -25.79 9.38
CA GLU A 223 -5.51 -25.26 9.15
C GLU A 223 -5.51 -23.74 8.96
N TRP A 224 -6.55 -23.25 8.28
CA TRP A 224 -6.77 -21.82 8.09
C TRP A 224 -7.46 -21.22 9.31
N HIS A 225 -6.99 -20.06 9.74
CA HIS A 225 -7.52 -19.31 10.87
C HIS A 225 -8.03 -17.95 10.42
N GLY A 226 -9.21 -17.56 10.91
CA GLY A 226 -9.82 -16.26 10.64
C GLY A 226 -9.45 -15.24 11.72
N ALA A 227 -9.19 -14.01 11.31
CA ALA A 227 -9.00 -12.88 12.20
C ALA A 227 -9.85 -11.68 11.77
N SER A 228 -10.21 -10.85 12.74
CA SER A 228 -10.90 -9.58 12.52
C SER A 228 -10.25 -8.53 13.42
N VAL A 229 -9.86 -7.42 12.81
CA VAL A 229 -9.15 -6.34 13.51
C VAL A 229 -9.85 -5.02 13.23
N TYR A 230 -9.94 -4.19 14.26
CA TYR A 230 -10.57 -2.88 14.17
C TYR A 230 -9.49 -1.82 14.30
N GLY A 231 -9.47 -0.89 13.37
CA GLY A 231 -8.56 0.26 13.39
C GLY A 231 -9.34 1.55 13.33
N THR A 232 -8.76 2.61 13.87
CA THR A 232 -9.24 3.98 13.69
C THR A 232 -8.35 4.71 12.71
N ILE A 233 -8.96 5.54 11.88
CA ILE A 233 -8.25 6.47 11.00
C ILE A 233 -8.53 7.85 11.56
N ASP A 234 -7.48 8.50 12.06
CA ASP A 234 -7.59 9.86 12.55
C ASP A 234 -7.83 10.80 11.37
N LYS A 235 -9.09 11.19 11.18
CA LYS A 235 -9.44 12.28 10.24
C LYS A 235 -8.93 13.64 10.75
N GLU A 236 -8.54 13.74 12.02
CA GLU A 236 -8.03 14.97 12.63
C GLU A 236 -6.59 15.32 12.24
N LEU A 237 -5.77 14.39 11.73
CA LEU A 237 -4.46 14.75 11.16
C LEU A 237 -4.56 15.59 9.87
N PHE A 238 -5.74 15.65 9.25
CA PHE A 238 -6.03 16.51 8.09
C PHE A 238 -6.82 17.76 8.43
N THR A 239 -7.12 18.01 9.72
CA THR A 239 -7.80 19.23 10.13
C THR A 239 -7.03 19.88 11.29
N TYR A 240 -6.42 21.03 10.99
CA TYR A 240 -5.82 22.02 11.91
C TYR A 240 -4.39 21.76 12.43
N LYS A 241 -3.42 22.41 11.77
CA LYS A 241 -2.56 23.37 12.48
C LYS A 241 -2.77 24.74 11.85
N VAL A 242 -3.40 25.65 12.59
CA VAL A 242 -3.43 27.09 12.31
C VAL A 242 -2.03 27.66 12.49
#